data_AF-A0A962EDV8-F1
#
_entry.id   AF-A0A962EDV8-F1
#
_cell.length_a   1.000
_cell.length_b   1.000
_cell.length_c   1.000
_cell.angle_alpha   90.00
_cell.angle_beta   90.00
_cell.angle_gamma   90.00
#
_symmetry.space_group_name_H-M   'P 1'
#
loop_
_entity.id
_entity.type
_entity.pdbx_description
1 polymer ?
#
loop_
_entity_poly.entity_id
_entity_poly.type
_entity_poly.pdbx_seq_one_letter_code
_entity_poly.pdbx_strand_id
1 'polypeptide(L)'
;EGFGLEAGSKPELMTVLAMSRGGTVICNGYKDREYIRLALIGRKLGLDVYIVIEKANELQLVIEEAARLGVEPLLGVRMRLVS
;
A
#
# COMPACT_ATOMS: atom_id res chain seq x y z
N GLU A 1 15.58 4.72 14.52
CA GLU A 1 14.12 4.69 14.71
C GLU A 1 13.50 5.57 13.65
N GLY A 2 12.71 4.99 12.75
CA GLY A 2 12.01 5.72 11.70
C GLY A 2 10.54 5.86 12.06
N PHE A 3 9.95 7.02 11.80
CA PHE A 3 8.51 7.21 11.94
C PHE A 3 7.77 6.44 10.85
N GLY A 4 6.66 5.79 11.20
CA GLY A 4 5.74 5.24 10.21
C GLY A 4 4.97 6.36 9.51
N LEU A 5 4.74 6.21 8.20
CA LEU A 5 4.00 7.18 7.39
C LEU A 5 2.72 6.55 6.83
N GLU A 6 1.73 7.39 6.54
CA GLU A 6 0.45 6.98 5.96
C GLU A 6 0.16 7.83 4.72
N ALA A 7 -0.39 7.19 3.69
CA ALA A 7 -0.80 7.84 2.45
C ALA A 7 -2.26 7.48 2.12
N GLY A 8 -3.11 8.49 1.93
CA GLY A 8 -4.51 8.35 1.56
C GLY A 8 -4.78 8.51 0.06
N SER A 9 -3.76 8.87 -0.73
CA SER A 9 -3.89 9.13 -2.16
C SER A 9 -2.60 8.83 -2.93
N LYS A 10 -2.69 8.71 -4.26
CA LYS A 10 -1.53 8.42 -5.13
C LYS A 10 -0.43 9.50 -5.03
N PRO A 11 -0.73 10.82 -5.04
CA PRO A 11 0.28 11.85 -4.82
C PRO A 11 0.94 11.76 -3.44
N GLU A 12 0.18 11.51 -2.38
CA GLU A 12 0.73 11.33 -1.04
C GLU A 12 1.64 10.10 -0.97
N LEU A 13 1.27 8.99 -1.61
CA LEU A 13 2.12 7.80 -1.68
C LEU A 13 3.46 8.12 -2.34
N MET A 14 3.46 8.89 -3.44
CA MET A 14 4.70 9.32 -4.10
C MET A 14 5.57 10.15 -3.16
N THR A 15 4.98 11.07 -2.40
CA THR A 15 5.69 11.87 -1.39
C THR A 15 6.26 10.98 -0.29
N VAL A 16 5.47 10.03 0.23
CA VAL A 16 5.90 9.10 1.27
C VAL A 16 7.06 8.22 0.78
N LEU A 17 6.98 7.68 -0.43
CA LEU A 17 8.06 6.88 -1.03
C LEU A 17 9.33 7.70 -1.23
N ALA A 18 9.21 8.98 -1.61
CA ALA A 18 10.36 9.87 -1.79
C ALA A 18 11.02 10.27 -0.45
N MET A 19 10.23 10.39 0.62
CA MET A 19 10.71 10.83 1.94
C MET A 19 11.15 9.68 2.84
N SER A 20 10.63 8.47 2.61
CA SER A 20 10.88 7.32 3.48
C SER A 20 12.34 6.90 3.46
N ARG A 21 12.93 6.74 4.64
CA ARG A 21 14.30 6.25 4.85
C ARG A 21 14.29 4.88 5.55
N GLY A 22 13.26 4.08 5.26
CA GLY A 22 12.93 2.85 5.99
C GLY A 22 11.80 3.08 6.99
N GLY A 23 11.23 1.98 7.48
CA GLY A 23 10.05 1.98 8.35
C GLY A 23 8.76 1.58 7.62
N THR A 24 7.66 1.66 8.35
CA THR A 24 6.34 1.20 7.89
C THR A 24 5.61 2.28 7.11
N VAL A 25 5.01 1.90 5.98
CA VAL A 25 4.12 2.75 5.18
C VAL A 25 2.74 2.11 5.14
N ILE A 26 1.70 2.87 5.51
CA ILE A 26 0.31 2.44 5.43
C ILE A 26 -0.36 3.12 4.24
N CYS A 27 -0.94 2.33 3.34
CA CYS A 27 -1.66 2.83 2.17
C CYS A 27 -3.18 2.70 2.38
N ASN A 28 -3.85 3.83 2.53
CA ASN A 28 -5.32 3.97 2.62
C ASN A 28 -5.88 4.75 1.43
N GLY A 29 -7.20 4.96 1.45
CA GLY A 29 -7.96 5.73 0.48
C GLY A 29 -8.39 4.93 -0.74
N TYR A 30 -8.74 5.64 -1.82
CA TYR A 30 -9.14 5.01 -3.07
C TYR A 30 -7.93 4.54 -3.87
N LYS A 31 -7.85 3.23 -4.16
CA LYS A 31 -6.67 2.59 -4.76
C LYS A 31 -7.01 2.09 -6.15
N ASP A 32 -6.54 2.79 -7.17
CA ASP A 32 -6.55 2.29 -8.54
C ASP A 32 -5.37 1.34 -8.79
N ARG A 33 -5.30 0.76 -10.00
CA ARG A 33 -4.23 -0.19 -10.36
C ARG A 33 -2.84 0.46 -10.34
N GLU A 34 -2.74 1.75 -10.62
CA GLU A 34 -1.46 2.47 -10.62
C GLU A 34 -0.97 2.72 -9.19
N TYR A 35 -1.86 3.14 -8.28
CA TYR A 35 -1.60 3.25 -6.85
C TYR A 35 -1.04 1.92 -6.33
N ILE A 36 -1.75 0.81 -6.59
CA ILE A 36 -1.36 -0.52 -6.11
C ILE A 36 0.04 -0.89 -6.60
N ARG A 37 0.34 -0.66 -7.89
CA ARG A 37 1.69 -0.90 -8.43
C ARG A 37 2.75 -0.08 -7.72
N LEU A 38 2.50 1.21 -7.48
CA LEU A 38 3.44 2.08 -6.77
C LEU A 38 3.71 1.57 -5.35
N ALA A 39 2.67 1.15 -4.64
CA ALA A 39 2.81 0.58 -3.30
C ALA A 39 3.66 -0.71 -3.32
N LEU A 40 3.40 -1.60 -4.29
CA LEU A 40 4.17 -2.84 -4.47
C LEU A 40 5.62 -2.59 -4.90
N ILE A 41 5.87 -1.55 -5.70
CA ILE A 41 7.24 -1.12 -6.03
C ILE A 41 7.95 -0.64 -4.76
N GLY A 42 7.28 0.15 -3.92
CA GLY A 42 7.81 0.54 -2.61
C GLY A 42 8.18 -0.67 -1.75
N ARG A 43 7.33 -1.71 -1.73
CA ARG A 43 7.61 -2.99 -1.07
C ARG A 43 8.84 -3.68 -1.64
N LYS A 44 8.97 -3.72 -2.98
CA LYS A 44 10.12 -4.30 -3.69
C LYS A 44 11.43 -3.56 -3.38
N LEU A 45 11.37 -2.27 -3.09
CA LEU A 45 12.51 -1.44 -2.68
C LEU A 45 12.89 -1.63 -1.19
N GLY A 46 12.21 -2.52 -0.46
CA GLY A 46 12.56 -2.90 0.90
C GLY A 46 11.80 -2.12 1.99
N LEU A 47 10.81 -1.31 1.62
CA LEU A 47 9.92 -0.67 2.60
C LEU A 47 8.84 -1.66 3.07
N ASP A 48 8.38 -1.52 4.31
CA ASP A 48 7.25 -2.27 4.84
C ASP A 48 5.94 -1.56 4.47
N VAL A 49 5.54 -1.72 3.20
CA VAL A 49 4.33 -1.08 2.65
C VAL A 49 3.11 -1.99 2.82
N TYR A 50 2.21 -1.62 3.73
CA TYR A 50 0.94 -2.30 3.93
C TYR A 50 -0.16 -1.66 3.07
N ILE A 51 -0.78 -2.46 2.20
CA ILE A 51 -1.93 -2.05 1.41
C ILE A 51 -3.20 -2.41 2.18
N VAL A 52 -3.91 -1.40 2.68
CA VAL A 52 -5.15 -1.62 3.43
C VAL A 52 -6.31 -1.83 2.47
N ILE A 53 -6.91 -3.02 2.53
CA ILE A 53 -8.11 -3.37 1.76
C ILE A 53 -9.32 -2.71 2.42
N GLU A 54 -9.94 -1.78 1.70
CA GLU A 54 -11.17 -1.07 2.13
C GLU A 54 -12.40 -1.56 1.37
N LYS A 55 -12.21 -2.10 0.16
CA LYS A 55 -13.25 -2.72 -0.66
C LYS A 55 -12.77 -4.08 -1.18
N ALA A 56 -13.67 -5.07 -1.23
CA ALA A 56 -13.32 -6.43 -1.62
C ALA A 56 -12.67 -6.55 -3.01
N ASN A 57 -13.05 -5.68 -3.96
CA ASN A 57 -12.48 -5.65 -5.30
C ASN A 57 -11.01 -5.18 -5.34
N GLU A 58 -10.53 -4.47 -4.32
CA GLU A 58 -9.12 -4.05 -4.23
C GLU A 58 -8.21 -5.26 -4.05
N LEU A 59 -8.64 -6.29 -3.30
CA LEU A 59 -7.84 -7.48 -3.03
C LEU A 59 -7.44 -8.18 -4.34
N GLN A 60 -8.38 -8.34 -5.27
CA GLN A 60 -8.09 -8.97 -6.56
C GLN A 60 -7.06 -8.16 -7.35
N LEU A 61 -7.19 -6.83 -7.38
CA LEU A 61 -6.24 -5.95 -8.05
C LEU A 61 -4.83 -6.07 -7.45
N VAL A 62 -4.73 -6.16 -6.12
CA VAL A 62 -3.44 -6.34 -5.43
C VAL A 62 -2.81 -7.68 -5.79
N ILE A 63 -3.57 -8.78 -5.75
CA ILE A 63 -3.05 -10.11 -6.08
C ILE A 63 -2.53 -10.16 -7.53
N GLU A 64 -3.29 -9.62 -8.48
CA GLU A 64 -2.90 -9.61 -9.89
C GLU A 64 -1.61 -8.80 -10.12
N GLU A 65 -1.50 -7.61 -9.51
CA GLU A 65 -0.31 -6.76 -9.68
C GLU A 65 0.90 -7.28 -8.91
N ALA A 66 0.69 -7.87 -7.73
CA ALA A 66 1.73 -8.53 -6.96
C ALA A 66 2.35 -9.70 -7.74
N ALA A 67 1.51 -10.54 -8.34
CA ALA A 67 1.95 -11.64 -9.20
C ALA A 67 2.74 -11.14 -10.42
N ARG A 68 2.27 -10.06 -11.09
CA ARG A 68 2.97 -9.45 -12.23
C ARG A 68 4.34 -8.89 -11.85
N LEU A 69 4.47 -8.31 -10.65
CA LEU A 69 5.72 -7.70 -10.19
C LEU A 69 6.67 -8.69 -9.49
N GLY A 70 6.18 -9.89 -9.17
CA GLY A 70 6.90 -10.91 -8.40
C GLY A 70 7.20 -10.45 -6.98
N VAL A 71 6.22 -9.80 -6.34
CA VAL A 71 6.37 -9.22 -4.99
C VAL A 71 5.31 -9.83 -4.08
N GLU A 72 5.71 -10.26 -2.88
CA GLU A 72 4.76 -10.67 -1.85
C GLU A 72 4.15 -9.41 -1.19
N PRO A 73 2.82 -9.20 -1.31
CA PRO A 73 2.17 -8.02 -0.77
C PRO A 73 2.00 -8.13 0.75
N LEU A 74 2.18 -7.01 1.46
CA LEU A 74 1.75 -6.89 2.85
C LEU A 74 0.36 -6.26 2.86
N LEU A 75 -0.60 -6.93 3.50
CA LEU A 75 -2.01 -6.53 3.47
C LEU A 75 -2.50 -6.13 4.87
N GLY A 76 -3.34 -5.10 4.91
CA GLY A 76 -4.20 -4.77 6.03
C GLY A 76 -5.66 -4.84 5.61
N VAL A 77 -6.59 -4.85 6.56
CA VAL A 77 -8.04 -4.82 6.27
C VAL A 77 -8.70 -3.75 7.13
N ARG A 78 -9.50 -2.88 6.49
CA ARG A 78 -10.31 -1.89 7.21
C ARG A 78 -11.66 -2.50 7.60
N MET A 79 -11.82 -2.83 8.86
CA MET A 79 -13.09 -3.36 9.38
C MET A 79 -14.14 -2.26 9.54
N ARG A 80 -15.37 -2.54 9.11
CA ARG A 80 -16.54 -1.75 9.49
C ARG A 80 -17.08 -2.27 10.81
N LEU A 81 -17.14 -1.40 11.80
CA LEU A 81 -17.74 -1.71 13.09
C LEU A 81 -19.24 -1.42 13.02
N VAL A 82 -20.05 -2.35 13.49
CA VAL A 82 -21.48 -2.11 13.78
C VAL A 82 -21.58 -1.70 15.24
N SER A 83 -22.13 -0.51 15.49
CA SER A 83 -22.52 -0.04 16.82
C SER A 83 -23.91 -0.55 17.18
#